data_AF-A0A560Z3V8-F1
#
_entry.id   AF-A0A560Z3V8-F1
#
_cell.length_a   1.000
_cell.length_b   1.000
_cell.length_c   1.000
_cell.angle_alpha   90.00
_cell.angle_beta   90.00
_cell.angle_gamma   90.00
#
_symmetry.space_group_name_H-M   'P 1'
#
loop_
_entity.id
_entity.type
_entity.pdbx_description
1 polymer ?
#
loop_
_entity_poly.entity_id
_entity_poly.type
_entity_poly.pdbx_seq_one_letter_code
_entity_poly.pdbx_strand_id
1 'polypeptide(L)'
;MDETFIVDDSGLDELSQLLKEPRQNTRHDIWLWLYLNQHKRARFDASTCNGSTMRDVIARFLRRKTENLKDIGSQKDRLLVPHDYLKWIEGDERQHRWLIRRIEDLTKLRPTQGLPSGLVRLNGRNHLIAILDLWDVDIAKKADEIERLHNRWLRHKAGDKAFEWFEDKKDGLKRCKCAWEWLEKHHVSIFKSQSPINNYKELLMYFDEAELGRNELKAIIQTIKKRWNRKQFDERTADKKQVNVMLSKTAIELLDTLAKKHELKRAQVLELLITTESEDGVYFTGRLKGG
;
A
#
# COMPACT_ATOMS: atom_id res chain seq x y z
N MET A 1 -6.92 -49.94 -27.90
CA MET A 1 -7.47 -50.23 -26.57
C MET A 1 -7.79 -48.89 -25.96
N ASP A 2 -9.07 -48.54 -25.96
CA ASP A 2 -9.56 -47.30 -25.38
C ASP A 2 -9.38 -47.33 -23.86
N GLU A 3 -8.54 -46.44 -23.33
CA GLU A 3 -8.57 -46.11 -21.91
C GLU A 3 -9.73 -45.14 -21.68
N THR A 4 -10.92 -45.72 -21.52
CA THR A 4 -12.09 -45.04 -20.96
C THR A 4 -11.72 -44.47 -19.59
N PHE A 5 -11.65 -43.14 -19.51
CA PHE A 5 -11.70 -42.40 -18.25
C PHE A 5 -13.04 -42.71 -17.57
N ILE A 6 -13.02 -43.64 -16.62
CA ILE A 6 -14.14 -43.86 -15.71
C ILE A 6 -14.11 -42.69 -14.73
N VAL A 7 -14.97 -41.70 -14.99
CA VAL A 7 -15.40 -40.76 -13.96
C VAL A 7 -16.31 -41.56 -13.04
N ASP A 8 -15.77 -41.99 -11.91
CA ASP A 8 -16.56 -42.59 -10.84
C ASP A 8 -17.54 -41.54 -10.29
N ASP A 9 -18.81 -41.94 -10.18
CA ASP A 9 -20.00 -41.13 -9.84
C ASP A 9 -20.04 -40.72 -8.35
N SER A 10 -18.88 -40.75 -7.68
CA SER A 10 -18.71 -40.38 -6.27
C SER A 10 -18.43 -38.89 -6.07
N GLY A 11 -18.22 -38.12 -7.14
CA GLY A 11 -17.82 -36.71 -7.08
C GLY A 11 -16.43 -36.47 -6.47
N LEU A 12 -15.68 -37.53 -6.19
CA LEU A 12 -14.35 -37.51 -5.61
C LEU A 12 -13.31 -37.75 -6.71
N ASP A 13 -12.41 -36.78 -6.89
CA ASP A 13 -11.27 -36.95 -7.80
C ASP A 13 -10.26 -37.99 -7.30
N GLU A 14 -9.38 -38.45 -8.19
CA GLU A 14 -8.38 -39.50 -7.91
C GLU A 14 -7.53 -39.17 -6.67
N LEU A 15 -7.20 -37.89 -6.45
CA LEU A 15 -6.44 -37.45 -5.29
C LEU A 15 -7.22 -37.67 -3.98
N SER A 16 -8.51 -37.34 -3.95
CA SER A 16 -9.37 -37.54 -2.79
C SER A 16 -9.49 -39.03 -2.42
N GLN A 17 -9.61 -39.89 -3.44
CA GLN A 17 -9.64 -41.34 -3.25
C GLN A 17 -8.32 -41.88 -2.67
N LEU A 18 -7.18 -41.42 -3.20
CA LEU A 18 -5.85 -41.83 -2.72
C LEU A 18 -5.57 -41.41 -1.27
N LEU A 19 -5.99 -40.20 -0.90
CA LEU A 19 -5.83 -39.68 0.47
C LEU A 19 -6.87 -40.24 1.45
N LYS A 20 -7.94 -40.88 0.95
CA LYS A 20 -9.11 -41.29 1.74
C LYS A 20 -9.74 -40.14 2.53
N GLU A 21 -9.69 -38.95 1.95
CA GLU A 21 -10.25 -37.73 2.50
C GLU A 21 -11.14 -37.08 1.43
N PRO A 22 -12.22 -36.37 1.81
CA PRO A 22 -12.97 -35.56 0.85
C PRO A 22 -12.06 -34.48 0.27
N ARG A 23 -12.47 -33.92 -0.88
CA ARG A 23 -11.76 -32.82 -1.53
C ARG A 23 -11.49 -31.68 -0.53
N GLN A 24 -10.21 -31.49 -0.22
CA GLN A 24 -9.75 -30.46 0.69
C GLN A 24 -9.73 -29.08 0.00
N ASN A 25 -9.47 -28.03 0.79
CA ASN A 25 -9.34 -26.67 0.27
C ASN A 25 -8.06 -26.48 -0.57
N THR A 26 -8.02 -25.41 -1.37
CA THR A 26 -6.88 -25.08 -2.24
C THR A 26 -5.56 -24.93 -1.47
N ARG A 27 -5.58 -24.44 -0.22
CA ARG A 27 -4.38 -24.30 0.62
C ARG A 27 -3.73 -25.66 0.88
N HIS A 28 -4.53 -26.67 1.24
CA HIS A 28 -4.05 -28.02 1.45
C HIS A 28 -3.35 -28.56 0.19
N ASP A 29 -3.95 -28.37 -0.98
CA ASP A 29 -3.39 -28.89 -2.22
C ASP A 29 -2.10 -28.17 -2.64
N ILE A 30 -2.03 -26.85 -2.43
CA ILE A 30 -0.80 -26.06 -2.63
C ILE A 30 0.31 -26.58 -1.71
N TRP A 31 0.02 -26.74 -0.42
CA TRP A 31 0.99 -27.27 0.53
C TRP A 31 1.45 -28.67 0.11
N LEU A 32 0.53 -29.57 -0.24
CA LEU A 32 0.86 -30.94 -0.61
C LEU A 32 1.74 -30.97 -1.88
N TRP A 33 1.40 -30.17 -2.90
CA TRP A 33 2.21 -30.03 -4.10
C TRP A 33 3.65 -29.62 -3.75
N LEU A 34 3.79 -28.59 -2.93
CA LEU A 34 5.09 -28.04 -2.55
C LEU A 34 5.89 -29.00 -1.67
N TYR A 35 5.24 -29.60 -0.67
CA TYR A 35 5.84 -30.58 0.22
C TYR A 35 6.40 -31.78 -0.54
N LEU A 36 5.63 -32.35 -1.46
CA LEU A 36 6.08 -33.47 -2.30
C LEU A 36 7.25 -33.06 -3.21
N ASN A 37 7.19 -31.85 -3.77
CA ASN A 37 8.25 -31.36 -4.63
C ASN A 37 9.58 -31.15 -3.86
N GLN A 38 9.51 -30.57 -2.66
CA GLN A 38 10.67 -30.23 -1.83
C GLN A 38 11.24 -31.44 -1.08
N HIS A 39 10.39 -32.27 -0.48
CA HIS A 39 10.83 -33.35 0.43
C HIS A 39 10.79 -34.75 -0.21
N LYS A 40 9.96 -34.97 -1.24
CA LYS A 40 9.78 -36.29 -1.88
C LYS A 40 10.33 -36.36 -3.31
N ARG A 41 11.06 -35.32 -3.73
CA ARG A 41 11.71 -35.20 -5.06
C ARG A 41 10.71 -35.43 -6.20
N ALA A 42 9.51 -34.89 -6.08
CA ALA A 42 8.46 -35.10 -7.06
C ALA A 42 8.76 -34.47 -8.43
N ARG A 43 9.55 -33.38 -8.46
CA ARG A 43 9.97 -32.66 -9.68
C ARG A 43 8.79 -32.28 -10.57
N PHE A 44 7.74 -31.75 -9.95
CA PHE A 44 6.57 -31.26 -10.66
C PHE A 44 6.91 -30.04 -11.51
N ASP A 45 6.19 -29.87 -12.63
CA ASP A 45 6.25 -28.64 -13.40
C ASP A 45 5.63 -27.48 -12.59
N ALA A 46 6.43 -26.46 -12.31
CA ALA A 46 6.04 -25.28 -11.53
C ALA A 46 4.79 -24.57 -12.08
N SER A 47 4.52 -24.68 -13.39
CA SER A 47 3.34 -24.11 -14.03
C SER A 47 2.01 -24.71 -13.53
N THR A 48 2.08 -25.93 -12.96
CA THR A 48 0.93 -26.69 -12.47
C THR A 48 0.53 -26.31 -11.05
N CYS A 49 1.44 -25.74 -10.27
CA CYS A 49 1.15 -25.33 -8.89
C CYS A 49 0.06 -24.24 -8.87
N ASN A 50 -0.94 -24.41 -8.01
CA ASN A 50 -2.14 -23.57 -7.95
C ASN A 50 -2.91 -23.46 -9.30
N GLY A 51 -2.69 -24.42 -10.21
CA GLY A 51 -3.42 -24.56 -11.47
C GLY A 51 -4.56 -25.58 -11.39
N SER A 52 -5.39 -25.63 -12.45
CA SER A 52 -6.52 -26.59 -12.53
C SER A 52 -6.07 -28.04 -12.55
N THR A 53 -4.88 -28.33 -13.08
CA THR A 53 -4.31 -29.69 -13.21
C THR A 53 -3.47 -30.12 -12.00
N MET A 54 -3.31 -29.26 -10.99
CA MET A 54 -2.44 -29.50 -9.83
C MET A 54 -2.76 -30.84 -9.15
N ARG A 55 -4.05 -31.10 -8.91
CA ARG A 55 -4.51 -32.30 -8.19
C ARG A 55 -4.22 -33.57 -8.96
N ASP A 56 -4.40 -33.57 -10.28
CA ASP A 56 -4.11 -34.72 -11.16
C ASP A 56 -2.61 -35.05 -11.16
N VAL A 57 -1.75 -34.02 -11.16
CA VAL A 57 -0.29 -34.18 -11.10
C VAL A 57 0.12 -34.82 -9.78
N ILE A 58 -0.46 -34.38 -8.66
CA ILE A 58 -0.21 -34.97 -7.33
C ILE A 58 -0.70 -36.43 -7.30
N ALA A 59 -1.93 -36.70 -7.75
CA ALA A 59 -2.53 -38.04 -7.75
C ALA A 59 -1.67 -39.04 -8.52
N ARG A 60 -1.26 -38.66 -9.75
CA ARG A 60 -0.40 -39.49 -10.60
C ARG A 60 0.93 -39.84 -9.94
N PHE A 61 1.52 -38.92 -9.18
CA PHE A 61 2.76 -39.16 -8.44
C PHE A 61 2.55 -40.10 -7.25
N LEU A 62 1.53 -39.84 -6.42
CA LEU A 62 1.24 -40.65 -5.24
C LEU A 62 0.82 -42.08 -5.59
N ARG A 63 0.11 -42.28 -6.71
CA ARG A 63 -0.24 -43.61 -7.22
C ARG A 63 1.00 -44.45 -7.57
N ARG A 64 2.06 -43.81 -8.08
CA ARG A 64 3.33 -44.48 -8.41
C ARG A 64 4.23 -44.69 -7.19
N LYS A 65 4.06 -43.87 -6.17
CA LYS A 65 4.89 -43.85 -4.95
C LYS A 65 4.03 -43.84 -3.70
N THR A 66 3.29 -44.94 -3.51
CA THR A 66 2.29 -45.08 -2.44
C THR A 66 2.91 -45.06 -1.04
N GLU A 67 4.22 -45.30 -0.91
CA GLU A 67 4.96 -45.16 0.34
C GLU A 67 4.90 -43.74 0.90
N ASN A 68 4.76 -42.72 0.04
CA ASN A 68 4.63 -41.33 0.46
C ASN A 68 3.26 -41.00 1.04
N LEU A 69 2.25 -41.89 0.94
CA LEU A 69 0.94 -41.66 1.55
C LEU A 69 0.98 -41.76 3.07
N LYS A 70 1.92 -42.52 3.63
CA LYS A 70 1.94 -42.89 5.04
C LYS A 70 2.17 -41.71 5.99
N ASP A 71 2.94 -40.71 5.56
CA ASP A 71 3.32 -39.60 6.43
C ASP A 71 2.58 -38.29 6.11
N ILE A 72 1.86 -38.17 4.99
CA ILE A 72 1.15 -36.93 4.61
C ILE A 72 0.28 -36.40 5.74
N GLY A 73 -0.56 -37.25 6.37
CA GLY A 73 -1.41 -36.81 7.48
C GLY A 73 -0.61 -36.28 8.67
N SER A 74 0.43 -36.99 9.09
CA SER A 74 1.31 -36.53 10.19
C SER A 74 2.05 -35.22 9.87
N GLN A 75 2.42 -35.02 8.60
CA GLN A 75 3.13 -33.82 8.16
C GLN A 75 2.17 -32.64 8.01
N LYS A 76 0.92 -32.89 7.62
CA LYS A 76 -0.18 -31.92 7.61
C LYS A 76 -0.39 -31.38 9.03
N ASP A 77 -0.53 -32.26 10.02
CA ASP A 77 -0.74 -31.88 11.42
C ASP A 77 0.46 -31.16 12.04
N ARG A 78 1.67 -31.48 11.59
CA ARG A 78 2.90 -30.81 12.05
C ARG A 78 3.09 -29.43 11.42
N LEU A 79 2.77 -29.27 10.13
CA LEU A 79 3.16 -28.08 9.36
C LEU A 79 2.04 -27.06 9.21
N LEU A 80 0.77 -27.48 9.15
CA LEU A 80 -0.33 -26.58 8.85
C LEU A 80 -1.01 -26.04 10.12
N VAL A 81 -0.85 -24.76 10.39
CA VAL A 81 -1.65 -24.08 11.42
C VAL A 81 -3.14 -24.05 11.02
N PRO A 82 -4.06 -24.04 12.00
CA PRO A 82 -5.48 -23.82 11.74
C PRO A 82 -5.73 -22.55 10.93
N HIS A 83 -6.77 -22.56 10.09
CA HIS A 83 -7.06 -21.44 9.19
C HIS A 83 -7.24 -20.10 9.92
N ASP A 84 -7.74 -20.13 11.16
CA ASP A 84 -7.97 -18.93 11.97
C ASP A 84 -6.72 -18.07 12.18
N TYR A 85 -5.55 -18.69 12.33
CA TYR A 85 -4.27 -17.99 12.47
C TYR A 85 -3.87 -17.20 11.22
N LEU A 86 -4.46 -17.53 10.06
CA LEU A 86 -4.13 -16.93 8.76
C LEU A 86 -5.24 -16.06 8.19
N LYS A 87 -6.38 -15.93 8.88
CA LYS A 87 -7.55 -15.18 8.39
C LYS A 87 -7.22 -13.72 8.07
N TRP A 88 -6.38 -13.10 8.89
CA TRP A 88 -5.95 -11.70 8.80
C TRP A 88 -5.07 -11.36 7.58
N ILE A 89 -4.53 -12.38 6.88
CA ILE A 89 -3.74 -12.18 5.66
C ILE A 89 -4.69 -12.04 4.48
N GLU A 90 -5.21 -10.84 4.25
CA GLU A 90 -6.13 -10.53 3.14
C GLU A 90 -5.47 -10.68 1.77
N GLY A 91 -4.18 -10.36 1.68
CA GLY A 91 -3.39 -10.46 0.45
C GLY A 91 -3.62 -9.31 -0.52
N ASP A 92 -4.12 -8.17 -0.03
CA ASP A 92 -4.06 -6.92 -0.79
C ASP A 92 -2.60 -6.55 -1.08
N GLU A 93 -2.39 -5.78 -2.13
CA GLU A 93 -1.06 -5.44 -2.62
C GLU A 93 -0.13 -4.82 -1.55
N ARG A 94 -0.65 -3.93 -0.71
CA ARG A 94 0.16 -3.24 0.31
C ARG A 94 0.56 -4.22 1.40
N GLN A 95 -0.41 -4.98 1.92
CA GLN A 95 -0.12 -6.02 2.92
C GLN A 95 0.83 -7.07 2.35
N HIS A 96 0.67 -7.47 1.08
CA HIS A 96 1.55 -8.43 0.43
C HIS A 96 3.00 -7.94 0.36
N ARG A 97 3.23 -6.70 -0.12
CA ARG A 97 4.58 -6.11 -0.19
C ARG A 97 5.21 -5.97 1.19
N TRP A 98 4.41 -5.61 2.20
CA TRP A 98 4.90 -5.49 3.57
C TRP A 98 5.26 -6.86 4.18
N LEU A 99 4.43 -7.89 3.94
CA LEU A 99 4.58 -9.21 4.53
C LEU A 99 5.69 -10.04 3.87
N ILE A 100 5.84 -9.99 2.54
CA ILE A 100 6.68 -10.95 1.81
C ILE A 100 8.12 -11.01 2.36
N ARG A 101 8.81 -9.86 2.46
CA ARG A 101 10.18 -9.80 3.00
C ARG A 101 10.26 -10.29 4.46
N ARG A 102 9.26 -9.95 5.27
CA ARG A 102 9.20 -10.30 6.69
C ARG A 102 8.98 -11.80 6.90
N ILE A 103 8.16 -12.42 6.06
CA ILE A 103 7.93 -13.87 6.07
C ILE A 103 9.17 -14.59 5.54
N GLU A 104 9.79 -14.12 4.46
CA GLU A 104 11.05 -14.68 3.94
C GLU A 104 12.17 -14.65 4.99
N ASP A 105 12.34 -13.53 5.70
CA ASP A 105 13.32 -13.41 6.78
C ASP A 105 12.98 -14.28 7.99
N LEU A 106 11.69 -14.37 8.37
CA LEU A 106 11.22 -15.22 9.47
C LEU A 106 11.49 -16.70 9.20
N THR A 107 11.16 -17.15 7.98
CA THR A 107 11.23 -18.55 7.57
C THR A 107 12.61 -18.96 7.07
N LYS A 108 13.48 -17.98 6.77
CA LYS A 108 14.75 -18.15 6.06
C LYS A 108 14.60 -18.75 4.65
N LEU A 109 13.39 -18.80 4.12
CA LEU A 109 13.07 -19.30 2.78
C LEU A 109 13.19 -18.17 1.74
N ARG A 110 14.38 -17.58 1.62
CA ARG A 110 14.68 -16.59 0.55
C ARG A 110 14.57 -17.25 -0.83
N PRO A 111 14.40 -16.51 -1.95
CA PRO A 111 14.23 -17.09 -3.29
C PRO A 111 15.28 -18.12 -3.74
N THR A 112 16.47 -18.13 -3.13
CA THR A 112 17.54 -19.11 -3.37
C THR A 112 17.42 -20.40 -2.53
N GLN A 113 16.59 -20.42 -1.48
CA GLN A 113 16.37 -21.55 -0.55
C GLN A 113 14.88 -21.84 -0.29
N GLY A 114 13.97 -21.09 -0.92
CA GLY A 114 12.52 -21.12 -0.68
C GLY A 114 11.73 -21.86 -1.74
N LEU A 115 10.57 -21.29 -2.11
CA LEU A 115 9.68 -21.86 -3.11
C LEU A 115 10.38 -22.03 -4.48
N PRO A 116 10.04 -23.08 -5.26
CA PRO A 116 10.54 -23.25 -6.62
C PRO A 116 10.41 -21.96 -7.47
N SER A 117 11.41 -21.68 -8.31
CA SER A 117 11.29 -20.61 -9.29
C SER A 117 10.21 -20.94 -10.33
N GLY A 118 9.56 -19.91 -10.88
CA GLY A 118 8.57 -20.08 -11.96
C GLY A 118 7.16 -20.49 -11.51
N LEU A 119 6.80 -20.34 -10.23
CA LEU A 119 5.43 -20.55 -9.74
C LEU A 119 4.50 -19.38 -10.12
N VAL A 120 4.27 -19.18 -11.42
CA VAL A 120 3.55 -18.01 -11.98
C VAL A 120 2.13 -17.85 -11.42
N ARG A 121 1.48 -18.96 -11.05
CA ARG A 121 0.11 -19.00 -10.51
C ARG A 121 0.06 -18.89 -8.98
N LEU A 122 1.18 -18.96 -8.28
CA LEU A 122 1.25 -18.82 -6.82
C LEU A 122 1.63 -17.39 -6.47
N ASN A 123 0.64 -16.52 -6.34
CA ASN A 123 0.82 -15.09 -6.06
C ASN A 123 -0.10 -14.62 -4.90
N GLY A 124 0.07 -13.36 -4.48
CA GLY A 124 -0.79 -12.70 -3.50
C GLY A 124 -0.88 -13.45 -2.16
N ARG A 125 -2.10 -13.64 -1.66
CA ARG A 125 -2.39 -14.34 -0.39
C ARG A 125 -1.84 -15.75 -0.36
N ASN A 126 -2.06 -16.53 -1.42
CA ASN A 126 -1.67 -17.95 -1.47
C ASN A 126 -0.15 -18.10 -1.42
N HIS A 127 0.59 -17.17 -2.03
CA HIS A 127 2.05 -17.15 -1.95
C HIS A 127 2.54 -16.99 -0.52
N LEU A 128 2.03 -16.01 0.22
CA LEU A 128 2.45 -15.76 1.61
C LEU A 128 2.14 -16.95 2.51
N ILE A 129 0.93 -17.53 2.37
CA ILE A 129 0.49 -18.69 3.14
C ILE A 129 1.36 -19.91 2.82
N ALA A 130 1.68 -20.14 1.54
CA ALA A 130 2.52 -21.26 1.13
C ALA A 130 3.92 -21.23 1.78
N ILE A 131 4.54 -20.04 1.91
CA ILE A 131 5.84 -19.91 2.59
C ILE A 131 5.71 -20.27 4.07
N LEU A 132 4.66 -19.81 4.74
CA LEU A 132 4.39 -20.14 6.16
C LEU A 132 4.07 -21.63 6.36
N ASP A 133 3.34 -22.24 5.43
CA ASP A 133 2.97 -23.66 5.47
C ASP A 133 4.20 -24.57 5.28
N LEU A 134 5.17 -24.16 4.47
CA LEU A 134 6.44 -24.89 4.28
C LEU A 134 7.47 -24.67 5.39
N TRP A 135 7.26 -23.68 6.26
CA TRP A 135 8.22 -23.38 7.31
C TRP A 135 8.27 -24.51 8.35
N ASP A 136 9.36 -25.28 8.34
CA ASP A 136 9.49 -26.45 9.21
C ASP A 136 9.99 -26.06 10.61
N VAL A 137 9.04 -25.67 11.47
CA VAL A 137 9.24 -25.43 12.91
C VAL A 137 8.07 -26.03 13.67
N ASP A 138 8.24 -26.18 14.98
CA ASP A 138 7.16 -26.57 15.88
C ASP A 138 5.88 -25.73 15.65
N ILE A 139 4.72 -26.39 15.61
CA ILE A 139 3.45 -25.76 15.21
C ILE A 139 3.00 -24.68 16.21
N ALA A 140 3.27 -24.85 17.51
CA ALA A 140 2.95 -23.84 18.51
C ALA A 140 3.85 -22.62 18.32
N LYS A 141 5.15 -22.83 18.12
CA LYS A 141 6.09 -21.75 17.78
C LYS A 141 5.70 -21.03 16.48
N LYS A 142 5.25 -21.77 15.46
CA LYS A 142 4.75 -21.20 14.20
C LYS A 142 3.55 -20.28 14.45
N ALA A 143 2.57 -20.76 15.21
CA ALA A 143 1.38 -20.02 15.57
C ALA A 143 1.71 -18.71 16.31
N ASP A 144 2.62 -18.77 17.30
CA ASP A 144 3.09 -17.60 18.03
C ASP A 144 3.76 -16.55 17.12
N GLU A 145 4.59 -16.99 16.18
CA GLU A 145 5.29 -16.09 15.27
C GLU A 145 4.36 -15.47 14.21
N ILE A 146 3.36 -16.21 13.75
CA ILE A 146 2.28 -15.68 12.91
C ILE A 146 1.49 -14.62 13.68
N GLU A 147 1.15 -14.87 14.94
CA GLU A 147 0.42 -13.90 15.76
C GLU A 147 1.28 -12.66 16.08
N ARG A 148 2.59 -12.81 16.32
CA ARG A 148 3.52 -11.67 16.42
C ARG A 148 3.59 -10.87 15.13
N LEU A 149 3.56 -11.55 13.97
CA LEU A 149 3.53 -10.88 12.67
C LEU A 149 2.22 -10.11 12.46
N HIS A 150 1.08 -10.69 12.84
CA HIS A 150 -0.23 -10.04 12.82
C HIS A 150 -0.22 -8.76 13.67
N ASN A 151 0.26 -8.84 14.91
CA ASN A 151 0.35 -7.69 15.81
C ASN A 151 1.28 -6.59 15.29
N ARG A 152 2.38 -6.98 14.61
CA ARG A 152 3.26 -6.01 13.92
C ARG A 152 2.53 -5.32 12.76
N TRP A 153 1.74 -6.06 11.99
CA TRP A 153 0.92 -5.49 10.92
C TRP A 153 -0.13 -4.50 11.45
N LEU A 154 -0.84 -4.85 12.52
CA LEU A 154 -1.82 -3.95 13.15
C LEU A 154 -1.18 -2.66 13.66
N ARG A 155 -0.01 -2.78 14.32
CA ARG A 155 0.75 -1.60 14.78
C ARG A 155 1.24 -0.74 13.62
N HIS A 156 1.68 -1.37 12.54
CA HIS A 156 2.09 -0.70 11.31
C HIS A 156 0.92 0.11 10.73
N LYS A 157 -0.24 -0.52 10.54
CA LYS A 157 -1.48 0.11 10.06
C LYS A 157 -1.98 1.22 10.99
N ALA A 158 -1.85 1.08 12.31
CA ALA A 158 -2.18 2.15 13.25
C ALA A 158 -1.32 3.42 13.05
N GLY A 159 -0.11 3.27 12.49
CA GLY A 159 0.76 4.37 12.10
C GLY A 159 0.22 5.20 10.92
N ASP A 160 -0.71 4.66 10.13
CA ASP A 160 -1.29 5.33 8.96
C ASP A 160 -1.99 6.64 9.32
N LYS A 161 -2.41 6.80 10.58
CA LYS A 161 -2.97 8.04 11.12
C LYS A 161 -2.06 9.24 10.90
N ALA A 162 -0.74 9.06 10.83
CA ALA A 162 0.19 10.15 10.50
C ALA A 162 -0.08 10.75 9.11
N PHE A 163 -0.66 9.96 8.20
CA PHE A 163 -0.94 10.31 6.81
C PHE A 163 -2.41 10.67 6.56
N GLU A 164 -3.29 10.65 7.56
CA GLU A 164 -4.74 10.95 7.42
C GLU A 164 -5.02 12.23 6.62
N TRP A 165 -4.14 13.23 6.75
CA TRP A 165 -4.22 14.48 6.00
C TRP A 165 -4.19 14.33 4.45
N PHE A 166 -3.63 13.23 3.94
CA PHE A 166 -3.58 12.90 2.52
C PHE A 166 -4.80 12.12 2.02
N GLU A 167 -5.64 11.58 2.91
CA GLU A 167 -6.86 10.84 2.58
C GLU A 167 -8.05 11.76 2.25
N ASP A 168 -7.81 13.06 2.15
CA ASP A 168 -8.83 14.07 1.90
C ASP A 168 -9.56 13.84 0.56
N LYS A 169 -10.89 13.83 0.59
CA LYS A 169 -11.71 13.54 -0.61
C LYS A 169 -11.57 14.59 -1.72
N LYS A 170 -11.29 15.85 -1.39
CA LYS A 170 -11.22 16.95 -2.37
C LYS A 170 -9.79 17.19 -2.83
N ASP A 171 -8.89 17.27 -1.87
CA ASP A 171 -7.50 17.67 -2.13
C ASP A 171 -6.50 16.52 -2.03
N GLY A 172 -6.89 15.33 -1.57
CA GLY A 172 -5.98 14.22 -1.27
C GLY A 172 -5.09 13.85 -2.44
N LEU A 173 -5.66 13.72 -3.64
CA LEU A 173 -4.91 13.48 -4.88
C LEU A 173 -3.86 14.57 -5.15
N LYS A 174 -4.23 15.85 -4.97
CA LYS A 174 -3.31 16.98 -5.17
C LYS A 174 -2.23 17.05 -4.08
N ARG A 175 -2.58 16.71 -2.84
CA ARG A 175 -1.64 16.60 -1.71
C ARG A 175 -0.64 15.47 -1.93
N CYS A 176 -1.08 14.30 -2.41
CA CYS A 176 -0.21 13.18 -2.80
C CYS A 176 0.75 13.58 -3.92
N LYS A 177 0.27 14.25 -4.97
CA LYS A 177 1.14 14.79 -6.02
C LYS A 177 2.16 15.80 -5.48
N CYS A 178 1.73 16.71 -4.61
CA CYS A 178 2.64 17.66 -3.96
C CYS A 178 3.69 16.96 -3.09
N ALA A 179 3.34 15.87 -2.42
CA ALA A 179 4.26 15.01 -1.69
C ALA A 179 5.28 14.38 -2.64
N TRP A 180 4.82 13.79 -3.76
CA TRP A 180 5.70 13.21 -4.77
C TRP A 180 6.70 14.23 -5.31
N GLU A 181 6.24 15.41 -5.73
CA GLU A 181 7.11 16.49 -6.23
C GLU A 181 8.16 16.95 -5.19
N TRP A 182 7.94 16.68 -3.90
CA TRP A 182 8.92 16.96 -2.85
C TRP A 182 9.87 15.79 -2.66
N LEU A 183 9.34 14.57 -2.57
CA LEU A 183 10.11 13.33 -2.40
C LEU A 183 11.07 13.10 -3.58
N GLU A 184 10.62 13.31 -4.80
CA GLU A 184 11.44 13.18 -6.02
C GLU A 184 12.68 14.09 -5.98
N LYS A 185 12.56 15.27 -5.39
CA LYS A 185 13.67 16.25 -5.30
C LYS A 185 14.63 16.00 -4.14
N HIS A 186 14.18 15.35 -3.08
CA HIS A 186 14.93 15.26 -1.82
C HIS A 186 15.32 13.83 -1.41
N HIS A 187 14.72 12.81 -2.02
CA HIS A 187 14.95 11.39 -1.71
C HIS A 187 15.24 10.57 -2.98
N VAL A 188 16.14 11.07 -3.83
CA VAL A 188 16.52 10.49 -5.14
C VAL A 188 17.08 9.05 -5.03
N SER A 189 17.61 8.67 -3.86
CA SER A 189 18.23 7.35 -3.67
C SER A 189 17.23 6.20 -3.48
N ILE A 190 15.96 6.47 -3.16
CA ILE A 190 14.94 5.45 -2.88
C ILE A 190 14.21 5.05 -4.18
N PHE A 191 14.99 4.61 -5.17
CA PHE A 191 14.59 4.04 -6.47
C PHE A 191 14.21 5.02 -7.60
N LYS A 192 15.11 5.13 -8.59
CA LYS A 192 14.90 5.81 -9.89
C LYS A 192 13.82 5.17 -10.80
N SER A 193 13.08 4.17 -10.32
CA SER A 193 12.14 3.36 -11.11
C SER A 193 10.70 3.33 -10.57
N GLN A 194 10.39 4.10 -9.51
CA GLN A 194 9.02 4.14 -8.98
C GLN A 194 8.12 5.01 -9.86
N SER A 195 6.90 4.52 -10.09
CA SER A 195 5.84 5.33 -10.71
C SER A 195 5.48 6.50 -9.79
N PRO A 196 5.09 7.66 -10.35
CA PRO A 196 4.67 8.81 -9.55
C PRO A 196 3.55 8.46 -8.57
N ILE A 197 3.69 8.89 -7.31
CA ILE A 197 2.65 8.73 -6.29
C ILE A 197 1.47 9.64 -6.64
N ASN A 198 0.37 9.02 -7.03
CA ASN A 198 -0.84 9.70 -7.48
C ASN A 198 -2.03 9.53 -6.53
N ASN A 199 -1.94 8.62 -5.55
CA ASN A 199 -3.01 8.39 -4.59
C ASN A 199 -2.49 8.06 -3.18
N TYR A 200 -3.42 8.00 -2.23
CA TYR A 200 -3.13 7.74 -0.82
C TYR A 200 -2.49 6.37 -0.59
N LYS A 201 -2.95 5.32 -1.27
CA LYS A 201 -2.42 3.95 -1.12
C LYS A 201 -0.96 3.87 -1.57
N GLU A 202 -0.64 4.45 -2.72
CA GLU A 202 0.74 4.53 -3.24
C GLU A 202 1.66 5.32 -2.30
N LEU A 203 1.16 6.40 -1.69
CA LEU A 203 1.90 7.15 -0.69
C LEU A 203 2.26 6.30 0.52
N LEU A 204 1.30 5.54 1.04
CA LEU A 204 1.55 4.64 2.17
C LEU A 204 2.56 3.55 1.81
N MET A 205 2.42 2.94 0.63
CA MET A 205 3.34 1.92 0.14
C MET A 205 4.77 2.45 -0.01
N TYR A 206 4.93 3.69 -0.46
CA TYR A 206 6.24 4.36 -0.53
C TYR A 206 6.89 4.45 0.87
N PHE A 207 6.14 4.92 1.87
CA PHE A 207 6.68 5.07 3.22
C PHE A 207 6.86 3.74 3.96
N ASP A 208 6.12 2.70 3.59
CA ASP A 208 6.32 1.33 4.10
C ASP A 208 7.70 0.77 3.67
N GLU A 209 8.18 1.14 2.48
CA GLU A 209 9.46 0.70 1.91
C GLU A 209 10.64 1.59 2.31
N ALA A 210 10.41 2.87 2.65
CA ALA A 210 11.46 3.84 2.92
C ALA A 210 12.18 3.64 4.27
N GLU A 211 11.71 2.72 5.13
CA GLU A 211 12.31 2.37 6.43
C GLU A 211 12.65 3.58 7.34
N LEU A 212 11.87 4.65 7.23
CA LEU A 212 12.14 5.91 7.94
C LEU A 212 11.80 5.82 9.43
N GLY A 213 12.62 6.50 10.25
CA GLY A 213 12.32 6.68 11.67
C GLY A 213 11.09 7.56 11.90
N ARG A 214 10.37 7.36 13.01
CA ARG A 214 9.15 8.14 13.34
C ARG A 214 9.35 9.65 13.33
N ASN A 215 10.49 10.13 13.81
CA ASN A 215 10.80 11.57 13.87
C ASN A 215 11.07 12.15 12.49
N GLU A 216 11.82 11.42 11.67
CA GLU A 216 12.11 11.78 10.29
C GLU A 216 10.83 11.81 9.46
N LEU A 217 10.00 10.76 9.57
CA LEU A 217 8.71 10.71 8.91
C LEU A 217 7.84 11.92 9.28
N LYS A 218 7.75 12.24 10.57
CA LYS A 218 7.00 13.41 11.04
C LYS A 218 7.55 14.71 10.45
N ALA A 219 8.87 14.87 10.38
CA ALA A 219 9.50 16.06 9.81
C ALA A 219 9.21 16.20 8.30
N ILE A 220 9.26 15.09 7.55
CA ILE A 220 8.93 15.04 6.12
C ILE A 220 7.47 15.44 5.90
N ILE A 221 6.53 14.81 6.62
CA ILE A 221 5.09 15.13 6.50
C ILE A 221 4.83 16.61 6.81
N GLN A 222 5.46 17.18 7.84
CA GLN A 222 5.31 18.59 8.18
C GLN A 222 5.87 19.52 7.10
N THR A 223 7.01 19.15 6.50
CA THR A 223 7.60 19.92 5.39
C THR A 223 6.69 19.92 4.17
N ILE A 224 6.13 18.77 3.82
CA ILE A 224 5.17 18.64 2.72
C ILE A 224 3.91 19.48 2.99
N LYS A 225 3.35 19.43 4.21
CA LYS A 225 2.22 20.27 4.62
C LYS A 225 2.50 21.77 4.47
N LYS A 226 3.67 22.23 4.90
CA LYS A 226 4.09 23.63 4.75
C LYS A 226 4.19 24.04 3.28
N ARG A 227 4.81 23.19 2.45
CA ARG A 227 4.90 23.41 0.99
C ARG A 227 3.52 23.52 0.36
N TRP A 228 2.62 22.60 0.68
CA TRP A 228 1.24 22.63 0.19
C TRP A 228 0.52 23.93 0.56
N ASN A 229 0.59 24.33 1.84
CA ASN A 229 -0.05 25.56 2.31
C ASN A 229 0.49 26.80 1.58
N ARG A 230 1.80 26.83 1.30
CA ARG A 230 2.39 27.90 0.49
C ARG A 230 1.88 27.87 -0.95
N LYS A 231 1.83 26.70 -1.60
CA LYS A 231 1.29 26.55 -2.96
C LYS A 231 -0.17 27.01 -3.04
N GLN A 232 -0.98 26.64 -2.05
CA GLN A 232 -2.37 27.09 -1.95
C GLN A 232 -2.51 28.58 -1.69
N PHE A 233 -1.59 29.18 -0.91
CA PHE A 233 -1.56 30.62 -0.72
C PHE A 233 -1.21 31.33 -2.04
N ASP A 234 -0.12 30.91 -2.69
CA ASP A 234 0.34 31.47 -3.95
C ASP A 234 -0.74 31.37 -5.06
N GLU A 235 -1.47 30.25 -5.13
CA GLU A 235 -2.61 30.07 -6.06
C GLU A 235 -3.78 31.04 -5.76
N ARG A 236 -4.05 31.32 -4.48
CA ARG A 236 -5.13 32.25 -4.06
C ARG A 236 -4.76 33.72 -4.19
N THR A 237 -3.46 34.03 -4.27
CA THR A 237 -2.93 35.39 -4.38
C THR A 237 -2.19 35.60 -5.68
N ALA A 238 -2.44 34.80 -6.72
CA ALA A 238 -1.75 34.90 -8.00
C ALA A 238 -1.91 36.28 -8.65
N ASP A 239 -3.07 36.91 -8.44
CA ASP A 239 -3.45 38.26 -8.88
C ASP A 239 -3.15 39.34 -7.83
N LYS A 240 -2.74 38.95 -6.62
CA LYS A 240 -2.62 39.86 -5.47
C LYS A 240 -1.18 39.94 -4.99
N LYS A 241 -0.60 41.13 -5.12
CA LYS A 241 0.70 41.44 -4.53
C LYS A 241 0.49 42.26 -3.26
N GLN A 242 1.01 41.78 -2.13
CA GLN A 242 1.06 42.59 -0.92
C GLN A 242 2.06 43.74 -1.14
N VAL A 243 1.58 44.98 -1.05
CA VAL A 243 2.42 46.19 -1.11
C VAL A 243 2.49 46.78 0.29
N ASN A 244 3.71 46.92 0.82
CA ASN A 244 3.94 47.60 2.09
C ASN A 244 4.01 49.10 1.83
N VAL A 245 2.98 49.84 2.21
CA VAL A 245 2.91 51.30 2.09
C VAL A 245 2.95 51.91 3.49
N MET A 246 3.85 52.85 3.72
CA MET A 246 3.80 53.69 4.93
C MET A 246 2.75 54.79 4.72
N LEU A 247 1.75 54.82 5.59
CA LEU A 247 0.72 55.86 5.64
C LEU A 247 0.86 56.65 6.93
N SER A 248 0.50 57.94 6.91
CA SER A 248 0.43 58.73 8.14
C SER A 248 -0.64 58.18 9.07
N LYS A 249 -0.48 58.40 10.39
CA LYS A 249 -1.47 57.97 11.39
C LYS A 249 -2.88 58.50 11.06
N THR A 250 -2.96 59.76 10.66
CA THR A 250 -4.20 60.41 10.20
C THR A 250 -4.81 59.74 8.96
N ALA A 251 -4.00 59.34 7.97
CA ALA A 251 -4.51 58.62 6.80
C ALA A 251 -5.07 57.23 7.17
N ILE A 252 -4.47 56.55 8.15
CA ILE A 252 -4.97 55.27 8.66
C ILE A 252 -6.34 55.45 9.36
N GLU A 253 -6.51 56.48 10.17
CA GLU A 253 -7.78 56.80 10.83
C GLU A 253 -8.90 57.13 9.83
N LEU A 254 -8.58 57.87 8.77
CA LEU A 254 -9.52 58.14 7.68
C LEU A 254 -9.89 56.85 6.93
N LEU A 255 -8.91 56.00 6.63
CA LEU A 255 -9.13 54.71 5.99
C LEU A 255 -10.01 53.80 6.84
N ASP A 256 -9.84 53.80 8.16
CA ASP A 256 -10.69 53.08 9.11
C ASP A 256 -12.13 53.58 9.12
N THR A 257 -12.30 54.90 9.09
CA THR A 257 -13.62 55.53 9.06
C THR A 257 -14.35 55.17 7.77
N LEU A 258 -13.65 55.20 6.63
CA LEU A 258 -14.21 54.79 5.33
C LEU A 258 -14.55 53.30 5.29
N ALA A 259 -13.65 52.44 5.78
CA ALA A 259 -13.88 51.00 5.89
C ALA A 259 -15.13 50.68 6.72
N LYS A 260 -15.28 51.32 7.88
CA LYS A 260 -16.47 51.16 8.75
C LYS A 260 -17.74 51.68 8.08
N LYS A 261 -17.69 52.89 7.51
CA LYS A 261 -18.85 53.54 6.89
C LYS A 261 -19.44 52.72 5.74
N HIS A 262 -18.59 52.03 4.97
CA HIS A 262 -19.00 51.27 3.80
C HIS A 262 -19.00 49.74 4.02
N GLU A 263 -18.76 49.27 5.24
CA GLU A 263 -18.66 47.84 5.59
C GLU A 263 -17.65 47.06 4.74
N LEU A 264 -16.57 47.73 4.31
CA LEU A 264 -15.51 47.17 3.50
C LEU A 264 -14.23 46.94 4.31
N LYS A 265 -13.39 46.00 3.87
CA LYS A 265 -12.02 45.88 4.41
C LYS A 265 -11.17 47.04 3.90
N ARG A 266 -10.21 47.51 4.71
CA ARG A 266 -9.25 48.57 4.35
C ARG A 266 -8.62 48.38 2.95
N ALA A 267 -8.24 47.16 2.60
CA ALA A 267 -7.67 46.83 1.28
C ALA A 267 -8.66 47.06 0.14
N GLN A 268 -9.94 46.72 0.32
CA GLN A 268 -10.99 46.94 -0.68
C GLN A 268 -11.28 48.43 -0.87
N VAL A 269 -11.22 49.22 0.22
CA VAL A 269 -11.34 50.68 0.12
C VAL A 269 -10.19 51.26 -0.67
N LEU A 270 -8.95 50.82 -0.41
CA LEU A 270 -7.78 51.27 -1.18
C LEU A 270 -7.86 50.88 -2.65
N GLU A 271 -8.22 49.63 -2.96
CA GLU A 271 -8.41 49.19 -4.35
C GLU A 271 -9.49 50.02 -5.05
N LEU A 272 -10.65 50.22 -4.43
CA LEU A 272 -11.74 51.01 -5.01
C LEU A 272 -11.29 52.46 -5.28
N LEU A 273 -10.64 53.11 -4.31
CA LEU A 273 -10.14 54.48 -4.48
C LEU A 273 -9.11 54.58 -5.62
N ILE A 274 -8.20 53.61 -5.72
CA ILE A 274 -7.19 53.57 -6.79
C ILE A 274 -7.85 53.32 -8.14
N THR A 275 -8.79 52.38 -8.23
CA THR A 275 -9.49 52.04 -9.47
C THR A 275 -10.36 53.20 -9.95
N THR A 276 -11.21 53.75 -9.09
CA THR A 276 -12.08 54.89 -9.44
C THR A 276 -11.25 56.08 -9.90
N GLU A 277 -10.16 56.39 -9.21
CA GLU A 277 -9.31 57.52 -9.63
C GLU A 277 -8.51 57.20 -10.91
N SER A 278 -8.11 55.96 -11.14
CA SER A 278 -7.45 55.57 -12.39
C SER A 278 -8.39 55.59 -13.60
N GLU A 279 -9.68 55.31 -13.40
CA GLU A 279 -10.71 55.28 -14.45
C GLU A 279 -11.26 56.67 -14.75
N ASP A 280 -11.64 57.41 -13.70
CA ASP A 280 -12.32 58.70 -13.84
C ASP A 280 -11.35 59.90 -13.84
N GLY A 281 -10.16 59.76 -13.22
CA GLY A 281 -9.10 60.76 -13.20
C GLY A 281 -9.45 62.09 -12.51
N VAL A 282 -10.55 62.14 -11.76
CA VAL A 282 -11.16 63.40 -11.31
C VAL A 282 -10.32 64.11 -10.23
N TYR A 283 -9.75 63.36 -9.29
CA TYR A 283 -9.14 63.94 -8.10
C TYR A 283 -7.68 64.37 -8.30
N PHE A 284 -6.89 63.65 -9.09
CA PHE A 284 -5.50 64.00 -9.40
C PHE A 284 -5.42 65.05 -10.52
N THR A 285 -6.25 64.97 -11.57
CA THR A 285 -6.20 65.98 -12.64
C THR A 285 -6.66 67.37 -12.17
N GLY A 286 -7.64 67.42 -11.27
CA GLY A 286 -8.11 68.67 -10.65
C GLY A 286 -7.08 69.31 -9.71
N ARG A 287 -6.27 68.51 -9.01
CA ARG A 287 -5.21 69.03 -8.11
C ARG A 287 -3.90 69.38 -8.83
N LEU A 288 -3.58 68.72 -9.94
CA LEU A 288 -2.34 68.96 -10.69
C LEU A 288 -2.43 70.13 -11.68
N LYS A 289 -3.63 70.59 -12.07
CA LYS A 289 -3.83 71.78 -12.93
C LYS A 289 -3.83 73.12 -12.17
N GLY A 290 -3.70 73.09 -10.83
CA GLY A 290 -3.68 74.27 -9.97
C GLY A 290 -2.32 74.58 -9.33
N GLY A 291 -1.23 74.00 -9.85
CA GLY A 291 0.15 74.27 -9.46
C GLY A 291 0.89 75.09 -10.50
#